data_AF-A0A356E811-F1
#
_entry.id   AF-A0A356E811-F1
#
_cell.length_a   1.000
_cell.length_b   1.000
_cell.length_c   1.000
_cell.angle_alpha   90.00
_cell.angle_beta   90.00
_cell.angle_gamma   90.00
#
_symmetry.space_group_name_H-M   'P 1'
#
loop_
_entity.id
_entity.type
_entity.pdbx_description
1 polymer ?
#
loop_
_entity_poly.entity_id
_entity_poly.type
_entity_poly.pdbx_seq_one_letter_code
_entity_poly.pdbx_strand_id
1 'polypeptide(L)'
;MTELLYLDTTDFELSIWCNGIEKRLDAYQKMLSSRDNSFEREYKLQFSEINSDSLQIFSQTSALTKIKINENLTALLDTPIFFENLQYQFEWIFKVPVNDVSVEHHLLTVNEAFRFSQGKTEKGARLVG
;
A
#
# COMPACT_ATOMS: atom_id res chain seq x y z
N MET A 1 -15.70 -1.46 2.56
CA MET A 1 -14.48 -1.21 1.77
C MET A 1 -13.40 -0.90 2.79
N THR A 2 -12.43 -1.80 2.92
CA THR A 2 -11.40 -1.74 3.97
C THR A 2 -10.14 -1.20 3.31
N GLU A 3 -9.83 0.08 3.55
CA GLU A 3 -8.58 0.71 3.10
C GLU A 3 -7.42 0.15 3.93
N LEU A 4 -6.50 -0.53 3.27
CA LEU A 4 -5.42 -1.29 3.89
C LEU A 4 -4.19 -0.45 4.11
N LEU A 5 -3.89 0.39 3.12
CA LEU A 5 -2.74 1.27 3.11
C LEU A 5 -3.16 2.57 2.45
N TYR A 6 -2.91 3.67 3.13
CA TYR A 6 -2.97 4.99 2.53
C TYR A 6 -1.60 5.64 2.69
N LEU A 7 -1.02 6.10 1.58
CA LEU A 7 0.20 6.89 1.54
C LEU A 7 -0.14 8.29 1.06
N ASP A 8 0.25 9.29 1.83
CA ASP A 8 0.08 10.70 1.47
C ASP A 8 1.45 11.37 1.39
N THR A 9 1.80 11.92 0.23
CA THR A 9 3.06 12.65 -0.02
C THR A 9 2.79 14.03 -0.63
N THR A 10 3.83 14.84 -0.85
CA THR A 10 3.70 16.08 -1.63
C THR A 10 3.31 15.85 -3.08
N ASP A 11 3.68 14.71 -3.66
CA ASP A 11 3.63 14.48 -5.09
C ASP A 11 2.41 13.66 -5.50
N PHE A 12 1.97 12.75 -4.62
CA PHE A 12 0.83 11.88 -4.85
C PHE A 12 0.18 11.38 -3.56
N GLU A 13 -1.04 10.89 -3.70
CA GLU A 13 -1.76 10.04 -2.74
C GLU A 13 -1.83 8.63 -3.32
N LEU A 14 -1.64 7.59 -2.51
CA LEU A 14 -1.85 6.18 -2.87
C LEU A 14 -2.82 5.56 -1.87
N SER A 15 -3.95 5.08 -2.36
CA SER A 15 -4.88 4.23 -1.61
C SER A 15 -4.79 2.79 -2.11
N ILE A 16 -4.66 1.84 -1.19
CA ILE A 16 -4.75 0.40 -1.46
C ILE A 16 -5.87 -0.18 -0.61
N TRP A 17 -6.81 -0.88 -1.22
CA TRP A 17 -7.90 -1.54 -0.51
C TRP A 17 -8.20 -2.92 -1.08
N CYS A 18 -8.89 -3.73 -0.27
CA CYS A 18 -9.33 -5.05 -0.67
C CYS A 18 -10.65 -5.39 0.03
N ASN A 19 -11.39 -6.35 -0.55
CA ASN A 19 -12.56 -6.93 0.07
C ASN A 19 -12.22 -8.31 0.65
N GLY A 20 -12.63 -8.56 1.90
CA GLY A 20 -12.56 -9.90 2.49
C GLY A 20 -11.19 -10.28 3.08
N ILE A 21 -10.30 -9.31 3.31
CA ILE A 21 -9.01 -9.54 3.96
C ILE A 21 -9.14 -9.99 5.42
N GLU A 22 -10.26 -9.68 6.07
CA GLU A 22 -10.51 -9.93 7.49
C GLU A 22 -10.45 -11.42 7.81
N LYS A 23 -11.01 -12.26 6.92
CA LYS A 23 -10.97 -13.72 7.06
C LYS A 23 -9.55 -14.29 6.92
N ARG A 24 -8.72 -13.65 6.09
CA ARG A 24 -7.32 -14.07 5.90
C ARG A 24 -6.46 -13.67 7.08
N LEU A 25 -6.67 -12.46 7.60
CA LEU A 25 -6.04 -11.99 8.84
C LEU A 25 -6.38 -12.90 10.02
N ASP A 26 -7.65 -13.24 10.24
CA ASP A 26 -8.07 -14.14 11.33
C ASP A 26 -7.46 -15.54 11.19
N ALA A 27 -7.50 -16.13 9.99
CA ALA A 27 -6.88 -17.44 9.74
C ALA A 27 -5.36 -17.39 9.98
N TYR A 28 -4.69 -16.33 9.54
CA TYR A 28 -3.27 -16.11 9.76
C TYR A 28 -2.94 -15.93 11.24
N GLN A 29 -3.71 -15.12 11.97
CA GLN A 29 -3.54 -14.94 13.42
C GLN A 29 -3.72 -16.26 14.18
N LYS A 30 -4.74 -17.07 13.85
CA LYS A 30 -4.94 -18.40 14.44
C LYS A 30 -3.77 -19.34 14.16
N MET A 31 -3.26 -19.33 12.93
CA MET A 31 -2.06 -20.09 12.56
C MET A 31 -0.84 -19.64 13.36
N LEU A 32 -0.68 -18.33 13.61
CA LEU A 32 0.41 -17.82 14.43
C LEU A 32 0.26 -18.23 15.89
N SER A 33 -0.92 -18.09 16.50
CA SER A 33 -1.17 -18.43 17.91
C SER A 33 -0.99 -19.93 18.22
N SER A 34 -1.03 -20.79 17.21
CA SER A 34 -0.79 -22.24 17.35
C SER A 34 0.68 -22.65 17.18
N ARG A 35 1.55 -21.74 16.76
CA ARG A 35 3.00 -21.96 16.66
C ARG A 35 3.69 -21.36 17.87
N ASP A 36 4.65 -22.10 18.42
CA ASP A 36 5.43 -21.65 19.58
C ASP A 36 6.11 -20.31 19.26
N ASN A 37 5.91 -19.32 20.13
CA ASN A 37 6.02 -17.87 19.92
C ASN A 37 7.46 -17.34 19.73
N SER A 38 8.37 -18.18 19.23
CA SER A 38 9.82 -18.02 19.24
C SER A 38 10.37 -17.09 18.14
N PHE A 39 9.54 -16.65 17.21
CA PHE A 39 9.94 -15.71 16.15
C PHE A 39 9.05 -14.47 16.19
N GLU A 40 9.61 -13.36 16.67
CA GLU A 40 9.07 -12.03 16.39
C GLU A 40 9.05 -11.83 14.87
N ARG A 41 7.85 -11.56 14.34
CA ARG A 41 7.66 -11.29 12.92
C ARG A 41 7.53 -9.79 12.74
N GLU A 42 8.49 -9.21 12.04
CA GLU A 42 8.43 -7.82 11.61
C GLU A 42 7.81 -7.76 10.21
N TYR A 43 6.69 -7.05 10.07
CA TYR A 43 6.11 -6.75 8.77
C TYR A 43 6.68 -5.42 8.30
N LYS A 44 7.27 -5.39 7.10
CA LYS A 44 8.01 -4.24 6.57
C LYS A 44 7.49 -3.84 5.22
N LEU A 45 7.29 -2.54 5.03
CA LEU A 45 7.12 -1.92 3.72
C LEU A 45 8.40 -1.14 3.41
N GLN A 46 9.09 -1.51 2.34
CA GLN A 46 10.35 -0.88 1.95
C GLN A 46 10.15 -0.07 0.67
N PHE A 47 10.67 1.15 0.68
CA PHE A 47 10.68 2.04 -0.48
C PHE A 47 12.09 2.12 -1.05
N SER A 48 12.22 2.09 -2.37
CA SER A 48 13.50 2.30 -3.05
C SER A 48 13.89 3.78 -2.99
N GLU A 49 12.92 4.65 -3.28
CA GLU A 49 13.05 6.10 -3.28
C GLU A 49 11.71 6.70 -2.88
N ILE A 50 11.70 7.61 -1.91
CA ILE A 50 10.52 8.39 -1.54
C ILE A 50 10.94 9.64 -0.77
N ASN A 51 10.24 10.75 -0.98
CA ASN A 51 10.42 11.95 -0.17
C ASN A 51 9.82 11.74 1.23
N SER A 52 10.66 11.31 2.17
CA SER A 52 10.26 10.93 3.53
C SER A 52 9.63 12.05 4.34
N ASP A 53 9.93 13.31 4.01
CA ASP A 53 9.54 14.47 4.83
C ASP A 53 8.03 14.72 4.83
N SER A 54 7.33 14.19 3.84
CA SER A 54 5.88 14.35 3.69
C SER A 54 5.07 13.07 3.83
N LEU A 55 5.72 11.89 3.88
CA LEU A 55 4.98 10.63 3.84
C LEU A 55 4.18 10.40 5.13
N GLN A 56 2.88 10.20 4.97
CA GLN A 56 2.01 9.69 6.01
C GLN A 56 1.49 8.33 5.57
N ILE A 57 1.74 7.30 6.38
CA ILE A 57 1.21 5.96 6.17
C ILE A 57 0.09 5.72 7.15
N PHE A 58 -1.02 5.19 6.67
CA PHE A 58 -2.16 4.80 7.47
C PHE A 58 -2.55 3.35 7.15
N SER A 59 -2.77 2.54 8.18
CA SER A 59 -3.24 1.15 8.06
C SER A 59 -4.46 0.93 8.95
N GLN A 60 -5.45 0.18 8.47
CA GLN A 60 -6.71 -0.05 9.19
C GLN A 60 -6.63 -1.02 10.36
N THR A 61 -5.50 -1.70 10.62
CA THR A 61 -5.49 -2.82 11.58
C THR A 61 -5.47 -2.46 13.07
N SER A 62 -6.10 -1.34 13.45
CA SER A 62 -6.68 -0.98 14.77
C SER A 62 -6.27 0.39 15.32
N ALA A 63 -5.43 1.15 14.62
CA ALA A 63 -5.27 2.58 14.81
C ALA A 63 -4.60 3.16 13.55
N LEU A 64 -4.92 4.39 13.20
CA LEU A 64 -4.16 5.17 12.23
C LEU A 64 -2.74 5.39 12.80
N THR A 65 -1.87 4.39 12.68
CA THR A 65 -0.49 4.51 13.12
C THR A 65 0.24 5.30 12.04
N LYS A 66 0.55 6.56 12.29
CA LYS A 66 1.47 7.32 11.43
C LYS A 66 2.83 6.62 11.51
N ILE A 67 3.14 5.83 10.50
CA ILE A 67 4.42 5.10 10.46
C ILE A 67 5.49 6.08 9.99
N LYS A 68 6.48 6.33 10.84
CA LYS A 68 7.67 7.07 10.42
C LYS A 68 8.54 6.15 9.57
N ILE A 69 8.94 6.65 8.41
CA ILE A 69 9.98 6.00 7.62
C ILE A 69 11.31 6.18 8.38
N ASN A 70 12.08 5.09 8.52
CA ASN A 70 13.44 5.18 9.05
C ASN A 70 14.43 5.65 7.97
N GLU A 71 15.69 5.88 8.35
CA GLU A 71 16.76 6.28 7.41
C GLU A 71 16.96 5.30 6.23
N ASN A 72 16.50 4.06 6.38
CA ASN A 72 16.58 3.00 5.36
C ASN A 72 15.31 2.88 4.51
N LEU A 73 14.49 3.93 4.46
CA LEU A 73 13.25 3.97 3.68
C LEU A 73 12.29 2.81 3.98
N THR A 74 12.23 2.38 5.25
CA THR A 74 11.41 1.25 5.69
C THR A 74 10.38 1.69 6.72
N ALA A 75 9.13 1.24 6.52
CA ALA A 75 8.01 1.40 7.43
C ALA A 75 7.65 0.06 8.08
N LEU A 76 7.52 0.03 9.41
CA LEU A 76 7.10 -1.14 10.17
C LEU A 76 5.58 -1.19 10.28
N LEU A 77 4.99 -2.31 9.90
CA LEU A 77 3.54 -2.56 9.97
C LEU A 77 3.22 -3.45 11.17
N ASP A 78 2.10 -3.16 11.83
CA ASP A 78 1.63 -3.96 12.97
C ASP A 78 1.05 -5.32 12.52
N THR A 79 0.59 -5.40 11.28
CA THR A 79 -0.02 -6.60 10.69
C THR A 79 0.34 -6.73 9.20
N PRO A 80 0.27 -7.95 8.62
CA PRO A 80 0.43 -8.12 7.19
C PRO A 80 -0.79 -7.62 6.42
N ILE A 81 -0.56 -6.84 5.37
CA ILE A 81 -1.62 -6.24 4.55
C ILE A 81 -1.80 -6.92 3.18
N PHE A 82 -0.90 -7.84 2.81
CA PHE A 82 -0.96 -8.61 1.56
C PHE A 82 -1.07 -10.12 1.82
N PHE A 83 -1.99 -10.76 1.10
CA PHE A 83 -2.27 -12.19 1.13
C PHE A 83 -2.49 -12.70 -0.29
N GLU A 84 -2.14 -13.95 -0.54
CA GLU A 84 -2.40 -14.60 -1.81
C GLU A 84 -3.92 -14.75 -2.09
N ASN A 85 -4.26 -14.80 -3.37
CA ASN A 85 -5.63 -15.03 -3.87
C ASN A 85 -6.66 -13.99 -3.41
N LEU A 86 -6.23 -12.76 -3.19
CA LEU A 86 -7.09 -11.60 -3.01
C LEU A 86 -6.87 -10.60 -4.15
N GLN A 87 -7.94 -9.93 -4.56
CA GLN A 87 -7.86 -8.84 -5.51
C GLN A 87 -7.73 -7.53 -4.75
N TYR A 88 -6.56 -6.93 -4.87
CA TYR A 88 -6.27 -5.60 -4.35
C TYR A 88 -6.64 -4.57 -5.41
N GLN A 89 -7.08 -3.41 -4.95
CA GLN A 89 -7.29 -2.25 -5.79
C GLN A 89 -6.34 -1.16 -5.32
N PHE A 90 -5.74 -0.49 -6.29
CA PHE A 90 -4.78 0.58 -6.09
C PHE A 90 -5.27 1.81 -6.83
N GLU A 91 -5.20 2.97 -6.17
CA GLU A 91 -5.42 4.26 -6.81
C GLU A 91 -4.30 5.21 -6.39
N TRP A 92 -3.56 5.70 -7.38
CA TRP A 92 -2.72 6.88 -7.24
C TRP A 92 -3.47 8.11 -7.72
N ILE A 93 -3.37 9.20 -6.97
CA ILE A 93 -3.81 10.54 -7.35
C ILE A 93 -2.58 11.46 -7.30
N PHE A 94 -2.15 11.95 -8.45
CA PHE A 94 -0.98 12.83 -8.56
C PHE A 94 -1.38 14.29 -8.26
N LYS A 95 -0.64 14.92 -7.34
CA LYS A 95 -0.79 16.33 -6.94
C LYS A 95 0.02 17.28 -7.82
N VAL A 96 0.97 16.73 -8.57
CA VAL A 96 1.80 17.44 -9.54
C VAL A 96 1.37 17.12 -10.98
N PRO A 97 1.69 17.98 -11.97
CA PRO A 97 1.46 17.67 -13.37
C PRO A 97 2.24 16.44 -13.83
N VAL A 98 1.54 15.47 -14.41
CA VAL A 98 2.11 14.21 -14.88
C VAL A 98 1.59 13.91 -16.28
N ASN A 99 2.48 13.58 -17.21
CA ASN A 99 2.12 13.31 -18.60
C ASN A 99 1.98 11.81 -18.89
N ASP A 100 2.75 10.98 -18.20
CA ASP A 100 2.75 9.53 -18.39
C ASP A 100 3.25 8.83 -17.13
N VAL A 101 2.66 7.67 -16.81
CA VAL A 101 3.00 6.81 -15.67
C VAL A 101 2.69 5.37 -16.02
N SER A 102 3.57 4.46 -15.61
CA SER A 102 3.34 3.02 -15.66
C SER A 102 3.84 2.36 -14.39
N VAL A 103 3.32 1.16 -14.10
CA VAL A 103 3.89 0.27 -13.10
C VAL A 103 4.98 -0.58 -13.76
N GLU A 104 6.12 -0.70 -13.10
CA GLU A 104 7.19 -1.59 -13.49
C GLU A 104 7.23 -2.81 -12.57
N HIS A 105 6.79 -3.95 -13.11
CA HIS A 105 6.82 -5.24 -12.46
C HIS A 105 7.31 -6.30 -13.46
N HIS A 106 7.98 -7.34 -12.96
CA HIS A 106 8.53 -8.40 -13.80
C HIS A 106 7.45 -9.22 -14.55
N LEU A 107 6.21 -9.22 -14.03
CA LEU A 107 5.04 -9.80 -14.71
C LEU A 107 4.36 -8.74 -15.55
N LEU A 108 4.35 -8.95 -16.87
CA LEU A 108 3.68 -8.06 -17.83
C LEU A 108 2.20 -7.86 -17.50
N THR A 109 1.51 -8.91 -17.06
CA THR A 109 0.08 -8.84 -16.69
C THR A 109 -0.21 -7.89 -15.55
N VAL A 110 0.75 -7.69 -14.63
CA VAL A 110 0.62 -6.69 -13.55
C VAL A 110 0.76 -5.30 -14.15
N ASN A 111 1.73 -5.06 -15.03
CA ASN A 111 1.94 -3.75 -15.68
C ASN A 111 0.70 -3.33 -16.49
N GLU A 112 0.09 -4.28 -17.22
CA GLU A 112 -1.07 -4.05 -18.07
C GLU A 112 -2.40 -3.89 -17.31
N ALA A 113 -2.43 -4.27 -16.03
CA ALA A 113 -3.61 -4.11 -15.17
C ALA A 113 -3.87 -2.64 -14.80
N PHE A 114 -2.82 -1.80 -14.81
CA PHE A 114 -2.93 -0.40 -14.45
C PHE A 114 -3.32 0.48 -15.64
N ARG A 115 -4.18 1.47 -15.37
CA ARG A 115 -4.66 2.45 -16.35
C ARG A 115 -4.33 3.85 -15.87
N PHE A 116 -3.49 4.53 -16.65
CA PHE A 116 -3.20 5.94 -16.44
C PHE A 116 -4.27 6.83 -17.07
N SER A 117 -4.60 7.93 -16.39
CA SER A 117 -5.47 8.99 -16.88
C SER A 117 -4.92 10.34 -16.47
N GLN A 118 -4.67 11.23 -17.44
CA GLN A 118 -4.01 12.52 -17.19
C GLN A 118 -4.82 13.52 -16.34
N GLY A 119 -6.08 13.19 -16.02
CA GLY A 119 -7.00 14.09 -15.31
C GLY A 119 -7.51 15.25 -16.19
N LYS A 120 -8.61 15.88 -15.77
CA LYS A 120 -9.08 17.16 -16.35
C LYS A 120 -9.01 18.20 -15.25
N THR A 121 -8.37 19.33 -15.52
CA THR A 121 -8.16 20.61 -14.80
C THR A 121 -8.40 20.73 -13.27
N GLU A 122 -9.43 20.10 -12.70
CA GLU A 122 -9.74 20.11 -11.27
C GLU A 122 -9.36 18.81 -10.53
N LYS A 123 -9.21 17.69 -11.26
CA LYS A 123 -8.76 16.42 -10.69
C LYS A 123 -7.39 16.09 -11.30
N GLY A 124 -6.37 15.95 -10.44
CA GLY A 124 -5.02 15.55 -10.84
C GLY A 124 -5.01 14.23 -11.61
N ALA A 125 -3.88 13.95 -12.28
CA ALA A 125 -3.70 12.69 -12.99
C ALA A 125 -3.84 11.49 -12.05
N ARG A 126 -4.22 10.33 -12.58
CA ARG A 126 -4.46 9.12 -11.80
C ARG A 126 -3.91 7.88 -12.46
N LEU A 127 -3.50 6.92 -11.64
CA LEU A 127 -3.18 5.56 -12.05
C LEU A 127 -4.03 4.61 -11.22
N VAL A 128 -4.82 3.75 -11.85
CA VAL A 128 -5.73 2.82 -11.15
C VAL A 128 -5.51 1.40 -11.66
N GLY A 129 -5.52 0.40 -10.78
CA GLY A 129 -5.39 -1.02 -11.14
C GLY A 129 -5.82 -1.96 -10.03
#